data_AF-A0A6I6JZ56-F1
#
_entry.id   AF-A0A6I6JZ56-F1
#
_cell.length_a   1.000
_cell.length_b   1.000
_cell.length_c   1.000
_cell.angle_alpha   90.00
_cell.angle_beta   90.00
_cell.angle_gamma   90.00
#
_symmetry.space_group_name_H-M   'P 1'
#
loop_
_entity.id
_entity.type
_entity.pdbx_description
1 polymer ?
#
loop_
_entity_poly.entity_id
_entity_poly.type
_entity_poly.pdbx_seq_one_letter_code
_entity_poly.pdbx_strand_id
1 'polypeptide(L)'
;MKRLIQIIAVLMMLVSCNGHNRKTVVLNGFQNQETVIYSTSNIDYYLGYDDLVNYCKKEDNGEPNDFTFRQIIVYLESYSDKPVLIPDTLGTKLEMESKVLFTESDSLIRIRDQEHPYAYLTGELRWIIIDFAKKGKLKIHVNEMDSFVDTIIVDRVENKDYGETNLTFTNDSIFFSQLRDGYDKKNTKPNKL
;
A
#
# COMPACT_ATOMS: atom_id res chain seq x y z
N MET A 1 -26.56 -30.26 -29.08
CA MET A 1 -26.17 -30.36 -27.65
C MET A 1 -24.67 -30.27 -27.40
N LYS A 2 -23.79 -31.05 -28.05
CA LYS A 2 -22.32 -30.99 -27.81
C LYS A 2 -21.68 -29.60 -28.01
N ARG A 3 -22.11 -28.82 -29.01
CA ARG A 3 -21.60 -27.46 -29.27
C ARG A 3 -22.02 -26.43 -28.21
N LEU A 4 -23.18 -26.61 -27.56
CA LEU A 4 -23.65 -25.71 -26.50
C LEU A 4 -22.82 -25.88 -25.21
N ILE A 5 -22.48 -27.14 -24.89
CA ILE A 5 -21.65 -27.49 -23.72
C ILE A 5 -20.21 -26.95 -23.91
N GLN A 6 -19.67 -26.98 -25.13
CA GLN A 6 -18.36 -26.40 -25.43
C GLN A 6 -18.34 -24.87 -25.30
N ILE A 7 -19.42 -24.18 -25.72
CA ILE A 7 -19.52 -22.72 -25.59
C ILE A 7 -19.65 -22.32 -24.11
N ILE A 8 -20.42 -23.06 -23.30
CA ILE A 8 -20.56 -22.80 -21.86
C ILE A 8 -19.22 -23.04 -21.13
N ALA A 9 -18.47 -24.09 -21.49
CA ALA A 9 -17.15 -24.34 -20.92
C ALA A 9 -16.13 -23.24 -21.27
N VAL A 10 -16.16 -22.70 -22.50
CA VAL A 10 -15.32 -21.56 -22.90
C VAL A 10 -15.76 -20.27 -22.19
N LEU A 11 -17.06 -20.04 -22.00
CA LEU A 11 -17.56 -18.91 -21.22
C LEU A 11 -17.16 -19.01 -19.74
N MET A 12 -17.20 -20.20 -19.14
CA MET A 12 -16.75 -20.42 -17.75
C MET A 12 -15.23 -20.29 -17.58
N MET A 13 -14.43 -20.58 -18.63
CA MET A 13 -12.97 -20.34 -18.62
C MET A 13 -12.60 -18.86 -18.86
N LEU A 14 -13.45 -18.08 -19.54
CA LEU A 14 -13.25 -16.64 -19.73
C LEU A 14 -13.63 -15.82 -18.49
N VAL A 15 -14.38 -16.42 -17.55
CA VAL A 15 -14.50 -15.94 -16.17
C VAL A 15 -13.30 -16.49 -15.37
N SER A 16 -12.08 -16.19 -15.83
CA SER A 16 -10.96 -16.09 -14.89
C SER A 16 -11.27 -14.90 -14.01
N CYS A 17 -12.04 -15.13 -12.93
CA CYS A 17 -12.35 -14.14 -11.92
C CYS A 17 -11.04 -13.52 -11.44
N ASN A 18 -10.72 -12.31 -11.90
CA ASN A 18 -9.87 -11.41 -11.12
C ASN A 18 -10.57 -11.28 -9.76
N GLY A 19 -9.92 -11.77 -8.71
CA GLY A 19 -10.47 -11.72 -7.36
C GLY A 19 -10.37 -10.30 -6.86
N HIS A 20 -11.40 -9.49 -7.11
CA HIS A 20 -11.56 -8.20 -6.44
C HIS A 20 -12.21 -8.46 -5.08
N ASN A 21 -11.56 -8.02 -4.02
CA ASN A 21 -12.10 -8.06 -2.67
C ASN A 21 -12.23 -6.64 -2.14
N ARG A 22 -13.45 -6.10 -2.24
CA ARG A 22 -13.79 -4.73 -1.84
C ARG A 22 -14.40 -4.73 -0.45
N LYS A 23 -13.88 -3.88 0.42
CA LYS A 23 -14.39 -3.67 1.79
C LYS A 23 -14.53 -2.19 2.07
N THR A 24 -15.74 -1.73 2.37
CA THR A 24 -16.00 -0.39 2.90
C THR A 24 -15.52 -0.32 4.36
N VAL A 25 -14.77 0.72 4.70
CA VAL A 25 -14.27 0.95 6.05
C VAL A 25 -14.58 2.38 6.47
N VAL A 26 -15.20 2.51 7.65
CA VAL A 26 -15.39 3.80 8.32
C VAL A 26 -14.10 4.14 9.07
N LEU A 27 -13.59 5.34 8.83
CA LEU A 27 -12.39 5.85 9.45
C LEU A 27 -12.77 6.54 10.77
N ASN A 28 -12.35 5.96 11.89
CA ASN A 28 -12.59 6.52 13.21
C ASN A 28 -11.33 7.20 13.77
N GLY A 29 -10.22 7.09 13.05
CA GLY A 29 -8.93 7.66 13.43
C GLY A 29 -8.34 7.03 14.68
N PHE A 30 -7.54 7.83 15.37
CA PHE A 30 -6.88 7.51 16.62
C PHE A 30 -7.18 8.67 17.60
N GLN A 31 -7.46 8.32 18.85
CA GLN A 31 -7.91 9.29 19.87
C GLN A 31 -6.86 9.42 20.97
N ASN A 32 -6.73 10.64 21.53
CA ASN A 32 -5.98 10.96 22.74
C ASN A 32 -4.50 10.54 22.74
N GLN A 33 -3.83 10.61 21.60
CA GLN A 33 -2.40 10.37 21.49
C GLN A 33 -1.75 11.37 20.53
N GLU A 34 -0.43 11.51 20.64
CA GLU A 34 0.35 12.28 19.69
C GLU A 34 0.16 11.75 18.26
N THR A 35 0.33 12.64 17.30
CA THR A 35 0.08 12.33 15.89
C THR A 35 1.37 12.18 15.12
N VAL A 36 1.40 11.19 14.24
CA VAL A 36 2.39 11.05 13.16
C VAL A 36 1.66 11.31 11.85
N ILE A 37 2.18 12.22 11.02
CA ILE A 37 1.61 12.58 9.72
C ILE A 37 2.57 12.10 8.64
N TYR A 38 2.15 11.09 7.88
CA TYR A 38 2.81 10.77 6.63
C TYR A 38 2.20 11.62 5.51
N SER A 39 2.99 12.53 4.94
CA SER A 39 2.48 13.54 3.99
C SER A 39 2.92 13.23 2.57
N THR A 40 1.97 13.08 1.66
CA THR A 40 2.22 12.98 0.21
C THR A 40 1.93 14.33 -0.46
N SER A 41 2.03 14.44 -1.79
CA SER A 41 1.73 15.70 -2.47
C SER A 41 0.27 16.12 -2.30
N ASN A 42 -0.67 15.17 -2.23
CA ASN A 42 -2.10 15.45 -2.33
C ASN A 42 -2.88 14.99 -1.09
N ILE A 43 -2.29 14.12 -0.27
CA ILE A 43 -2.96 13.47 0.86
C ILE A 43 -2.03 13.33 2.04
N ASP A 44 -2.56 13.64 3.21
CA ASP A 44 -1.90 13.44 4.48
C ASP A 44 -2.58 12.30 5.25
N TYR A 45 -1.75 11.37 5.74
CA TYR A 45 -2.16 10.19 6.47
C TYR A 45 -1.77 10.35 7.93
N TYR A 46 -2.77 10.45 8.79
CA TYR A 46 -2.59 10.68 10.21
C TYR A 46 -2.69 9.35 10.94
N LEU A 47 -1.64 9.04 11.71
CA LEU A 47 -1.48 7.84 12.52
C LEU A 47 -1.32 8.25 13.99
N GLY A 48 -1.76 7.37 14.89
CA GLY A 48 -1.44 7.50 16.30
C GLY A 48 0.01 7.13 16.56
N TYR A 49 0.74 7.98 17.29
CA TYR A 49 2.15 7.75 17.62
C TYR A 49 2.35 6.41 18.35
N ASP A 50 1.56 6.17 19.41
CA ASP A 50 1.69 4.95 20.20
C ASP A 50 1.22 3.72 19.41
N ASP A 51 0.14 3.85 18.63
CA ASP A 51 -0.30 2.77 17.74
C ASP A 51 0.80 2.38 16.73
N LEU A 52 1.49 3.38 16.14
CA LEU A 52 2.56 3.16 15.16
C LEU A 52 3.81 2.54 15.82
N VAL A 53 4.24 3.05 16.96
CA VAL A 53 5.38 2.50 17.72
C VAL A 53 5.10 1.05 18.12
N ASN A 54 3.90 0.77 18.63
CA ASN A 54 3.51 -0.58 19.02
C ASN A 54 3.41 -1.54 17.83
N TYR A 55 2.94 -1.05 16.67
CA TYR A 55 2.96 -1.84 15.44
C TYR A 55 4.40 -2.20 15.05
N CYS A 56 5.29 -1.21 14.98
CA CYS A 56 6.69 -1.42 14.58
C CYS A 56 7.41 -2.38 15.54
N LYS A 57 7.19 -2.25 16.86
CA LYS A 57 7.76 -3.17 17.86
C LYS A 57 7.23 -4.60 17.73
N LYS A 58 5.98 -4.77 17.28
CA LYS A 58 5.35 -6.09 17.12
C LYS A 58 5.85 -6.80 15.86
N GLU A 59 6.05 -6.05 14.76
CA GLU A 59 6.48 -6.61 13.48
C GLU A 59 8.01 -6.74 13.36
N ASP A 60 8.78 -6.01 14.18
CA ASP A 60 10.23 -6.24 14.32
C ASP A 60 10.49 -7.64 14.89
N ASN A 61 10.94 -8.54 14.01
CA ASN A 61 11.26 -9.93 14.31
C ASN A 61 12.64 -10.09 15.00
N GLY A 62 13.37 -9.00 15.26
CA GLY A 62 14.69 -9.07 15.88
C GLY A 62 15.82 -9.42 14.91
N GLU A 63 15.54 -9.63 13.62
CA GLU A 63 16.56 -9.99 12.64
C GLU A 63 17.54 -8.82 12.45
N PRO A 64 18.86 -9.07 12.40
CA PRO A 64 19.85 -8.00 12.24
C PRO A 64 19.72 -7.23 10.93
N ASN A 65 19.17 -7.87 9.89
CA ASN A 65 19.04 -7.32 8.54
C ASN A 65 17.66 -6.72 8.26
N ASP A 66 16.71 -6.86 9.19
CA ASP A 66 15.38 -6.26 9.11
C ASP A 66 15.34 -5.01 10.00
N PHE A 67 15.89 -3.91 9.48
CA PHE A 67 16.09 -2.69 10.25
C PHE A 67 15.01 -1.63 10.01
N THR A 68 14.06 -1.86 9.10
CA THR A 68 13.13 -0.82 8.65
C THR A 68 12.21 -0.36 9.78
N PHE A 69 11.60 -1.29 10.54
CA PHE A 69 10.75 -0.94 11.68
C PHE A 69 11.53 -0.24 12.80
N ARG A 70 12.79 -0.65 13.06
CA ARG A 70 13.66 0.02 14.03
C ARG A 70 13.99 1.45 13.61
N GLN A 71 14.26 1.67 12.33
CA GLN A 71 14.52 3.01 11.82
C GLN A 71 13.29 3.92 11.94
N ILE A 72 12.08 3.40 11.71
CA ILE A 72 10.84 4.17 11.96
C ILE A 72 10.78 4.57 13.45
N ILE A 73 11.01 3.64 14.37
CA ILE A 73 11.00 3.95 15.81
C ILE A 73 12.04 5.02 16.16
N VAL A 74 13.29 4.87 15.70
CA VAL A 74 14.37 5.84 15.94
C VAL A 74 14.00 7.22 15.38
N TYR A 75 13.38 7.27 14.20
CA TYR A 75 12.91 8.52 13.62
C TYR A 75 11.87 9.19 14.52
N LEU A 76 10.84 8.44 14.92
CA LEU A 76 9.76 8.94 15.78
C LEU A 76 10.29 9.49 17.12
N GLU A 77 11.27 8.81 17.72
CA GLU A 77 11.87 9.18 19.00
C GLU A 77 12.83 10.37 18.90
N SER A 78 13.52 10.53 17.76
CA SER A 78 14.49 11.61 17.55
C SER A 78 13.86 12.89 17.00
N TYR A 79 12.64 12.82 16.47
CA TYR A 79 11.92 13.98 15.94
C TYR A 79 11.47 14.91 17.07
N SER A 80 11.99 16.13 17.09
CA SER A 80 11.81 17.07 18.21
C SER A 80 10.43 17.73 18.26
N ASP A 81 9.77 17.87 17.12
CA ASP A 81 8.53 18.64 17.00
C ASP A 81 7.29 17.73 17.03
N LYS A 82 6.14 18.30 17.41
CA LYS A 82 4.84 17.61 17.36
C LYS A 82 3.87 18.43 16.51
N PRO A 83 3.12 17.81 15.58
CA PRO A 83 3.11 16.38 15.24
C PRO A 83 4.41 15.92 14.56
N VAL A 84 4.70 14.61 14.61
CA VAL A 84 5.85 14.05 13.89
C VAL A 84 5.51 13.99 12.42
N LEU A 85 6.30 14.64 11.56
CA LEU A 85 6.07 14.67 10.13
C LEU A 85 7.00 13.69 9.43
N ILE A 86 6.44 12.71 8.72
CA ILE A 86 7.21 11.84 7.83
C ILE A 86 6.89 12.27 6.40
N PRO A 87 7.74 13.05 5.73
CA PRO A 87 7.52 13.36 4.33
C PRO A 87 7.58 12.07 3.50
N ASP A 88 6.74 12.00 2.46
CA ASP A 88 6.87 10.99 1.43
C ASP A 88 8.19 11.17 0.68
N THR A 89 9.21 10.56 1.24
CA THR A 89 10.58 10.50 0.75
C THR A 89 10.81 9.21 -0.02
N LEU A 90 9.76 8.56 -0.55
CA LEU A 90 9.94 7.39 -1.40
C LEU A 90 10.93 7.71 -2.51
N GLY A 91 12.12 7.18 -2.32
CA GLY A 91 12.98 6.68 -3.37
C GLY A 91 12.34 5.46 -4.03
N THR A 92 11.07 5.54 -4.44
CA THR A 92 10.41 4.75 -5.48
C THR A 92 9.09 5.47 -5.82
N LYS A 93 9.17 6.47 -6.71
CA LYS A 93 7.97 7.06 -7.34
C LYS A 93 7.65 6.29 -8.61
N LEU A 94 6.37 6.00 -8.80
CA LEU A 94 5.83 5.47 -10.05
C LEU A 94 5.52 6.69 -10.93
N GLU A 95 6.52 7.17 -11.66
CA GLU A 95 6.29 8.24 -12.65
C GLU A 95 5.71 7.62 -13.91
N MET A 96 4.41 7.81 -14.10
CA MET A 96 3.71 7.46 -15.33
C MET A 96 3.67 8.68 -16.24
N GLU A 97 4.26 8.60 -17.44
CA GLU A 97 4.19 9.70 -18.40
C GLU A 97 2.78 9.87 -19.01
N SER A 98 1.84 8.91 -18.86
CA SER A 98 0.47 9.07 -19.39
C SER A 98 -0.56 8.08 -18.85
N LYS A 99 -1.84 8.49 -18.86
CA LYS A 99 -3.02 7.64 -18.63
C LYS A 99 -3.13 6.56 -19.73
N VAL A 100 -3.49 5.32 -19.32
CA VAL A 100 -4.15 4.22 -20.09
C VAL A 100 -3.32 2.93 -20.31
N LEU A 101 -3.97 1.80 -19.94
CA LEU A 101 -3.77 0.36 -20.28
C LEU A 101 -2.35 -0.21 -20.25
N PHE A 102 -2.06 -0.97 -19.18
CA PHE A 102 -0.90 -1.85 -19.05
C PHE A 102 -0.67 -2.70 -20.31
N THR A 103 0.47 -2.54 -20.96
CA THR A 103 0.98 -3.48 -21.98
C THR A 103 2.32 -4.05 -21.53
N GLU A 104 2.67 -5.24 -22.02
CA GLU A 104 3.86 -6.01 -21.62
C GLU A 104 5.21 -5.30 -21.87
N SER A 105 5.21 -4.10 -22.47
CA SER A 105 6.38 -3.27 -22.78
C SER A 105 6.65 -2.13 -21.78
N ASP A 106 5.75 -1.87 -20.82
CA ASP A 106 5.91 -0.77 -19.87
C ASP A 106 7.01 -1.10 -18.85
N SER A 107 8.12 -0.36 -18.91
CA SER A 107 9.27 -0.57 -18.01
C SER A 107 9.06 0.21 -16.72
N LEU A 108 8.89 -0.51 -15.61
CA LEU A 108 8.83 0.05 -14.26
C LEU A 108 10.21 0.57 -13.86
N ILE A 109 10.38 1.89 -13.77
CA ILE A 109 11.63 2.50 -13.31
C ILE A 109 11.54 2.74 -11.80
N ARG A 110 12.32 1.97 -11.03
CA ARG A 110 12.49 2.19 -9.60
C ARG A 110 13.54 3.28 -9.36
N ILE A 111 13.11 4.52 -9.17
CA ILE A 111 14.00 5.61 -8.73
C ILE A 111 14.32 5.35 -7.27
N ARG A 112 15.58 5.12 -6.88
CA ARG A 112 16.00 4.99 -5.48
C ARG A 112 16.79 6.22 -5.05
N ASP A 113 16.32 6.95 -4.06
CA ASP A 113 17.07 8.03 -3.42
C ASP A 113 17.83 7.46 -2.21
N GLN A 114 18.92 6.73 -2.47
CA GLN A 114 19.73 6.09 -1.42
C GLN A 114 20.55 7.09 -0.58
N GLU A 115 20.66 8.34 -1.03
CA GLU A 115 21.43 9.38 -0.35
C GLU A 115 20.64 10.03 0.79
N HIS A 116 19.31 9.96 0.74
CA HIS A 116 18.47 10.47 1.80
C HIS A 116 18.59 9.61 3.07
N PRO A 117 18.88 10.20 4.26
CA PRO A 117 19.06 9.43 5.51
C PRO A 117 17.83 8.63 5.94
N TYR A 118 16.67 8.90 5.31
CA TYR A 118 15.38 8.29 5.59
C TYR A 118 14.82 7.48 4.41
N ALA A 119 15.63 7.20 3.38
CA ALA A 119 15.23 6.50 2.15
C ALA A 119 14.48 5.17 2.35
N TYR A 120 14.71 4.52 3.49
CA TYR A 120 14.16 3.21 3.83
C TYR A 120 12.90 3.27 4.71
N LEU A 121 12.59 4.44 5.32
CA LEU A 121 11.43 4.56 6.23
C LEU A 121 10.09 4.35 5.52
N THR A 122 10.01 4.73 4.24
CA THR A 122 8.73 4.89 3.54
C THR A 122 8.21 3.61 2.90
N GLY A 123 9.06 2.61 2.66
CA GLY A 123 8.66 1.33 2.06
C GLY A 123 7.65 0.57 2.92
N GLU A 124 8.01 0.31 4.18
CA GLU A 124 7.11 -0.35 5.13
C GLU A 124 5.95 0.55 5.55
N LEU A 125 6.17 1.87 5.65
CA LEU A 125 5.13 2.81 6.06
C LEU A 125 3.90 2.78 5.14
N ARG A 126 4.08 2.55 3.83
CA ARG A 126 2.97 2.36 2.89
C ARG A 126 2.13 1.13 3.22
N TRP A 127 2.75 0.03 3.63
CA TRP A 127 2.03 -1.17 4.07
C TRP A 127 1.34 -0.96 5.42
N ILE A 128 1.99 -0.24 6.35
CA ILE A 128 1.41 0.15 7.64
C ILE A 128 0.13 0.97 7.41
N ILE A 129 0.15 1.93 6.48
CA ILE A 129 -1.04 2.75 6.13
C ILE A 129 -2.21 1.87 5.71
N ILE A 130 -1.97 0.87 4.85
CA ILE A 130 -3.00 -0.08 4.44
C ILE A 130 -3.57 -0.84 5.63
N ASP A 131 -2.70 -1.31 6.54
CA ASP A 131 -3.13 -2.07 7.71
C ASP A 131 -3.94 -1.24 8.71
N PHE A 132 -3.58 0.02 8.90
CA PHE A 132 -4.31 0.96 9.74
C PHE A 132 -5.65 1.33 9.09
N ALA A 133 -5.65 1.59 7.78
CA ALA A 133 -6.85 1.86 6.98
C ALA A 133 -7.87 0.70 7.09
N LYS A 134 -7.44 -0.55 6.93
CA LYS A 134 -8.30 -1.75 7.06
C LYS A 134 -8.99 -1.89 8.42
N LYS A 135 -8.36 -1.34 9.47
CA LYS A 135 -8.84 -1.34 10.86
C LYS A 135 -9.63 -0.08 11.22
N GLY A 136 -9.75 0.89 10.32
CA GLY A 136 -10.37 2.19 10.58
C GLY A 136 -9.55 3.09 11.53
N LYS A 137 -8.29 2.73 11.82
CA LYS A 137 -7.39 3.43 12.76
C LYS A 137 -6.54 4.51 12.06
N LEU A 138 -7.12 5.23 11.13
CA LEU A 138 -6.42 6.20 10.29
C LEU A 138 -7.31 7.42 10.10
N LYS A 139 -6.75 8.64 10.09
CA LYS A 139 -7.43 9.82 9.51
C LYS A 139 -6.72 10.20 8.23
N ILE A 140 -7.50 10.60 7.22
CA ILE A 140 -6.98 10.94 5.90
C ILE A 140 -7.48 12.34 5.58
N HIS A 141 -6.56 13.24 5.24
CA HIS A 141 -6.86 14.59 4.79
C HIS A 141 -6.52 14.74 3.32
N VAL A 142 -7.44 15.30 2.53
CA VAL A 142 -7.25 15.56 1.10
C VAL A 142 -6.87 17.03 0.93
N ASN A 143 -5.60 17.29 0.60
CA ASN A 143 -5.02 18.63 0.66
C ASN A 143 -5.69 19.60 -0.32
N GLU A 144 -6.02 19.13 -1.53
CA GLU A 144 -6.69 19.97 -2.55
C GLU A 144 -8.13 20.35 -2.17
N MET A 145 -8.80 19.51 -1.37
CA MET A 145 -10.20 19.70 -0.97
C MET A 145 -10.34 20.29 0.43
N ASP A 146 -9.22 20.40 1.17
CA ASP A 146 -9.16 20.79 2.58
C ASP A 146 -10.21 20.07 3.44
N SER A 147 -10.26 18.73 3.29
CA SER A 147 -11.31 17.92 3.92
C SER A 147 -10.80 16.57 4.41
N PHE A 148 -11.41 16.09 5.49
CA PHE A 148 -11.16 14.75 6.02
C PHE A 148 -12.10 13.73 5.40
N VAL A 149 -11.57 12.52 5.22
CA VAL A 149 -12.32 11.38 4.69
C VAL A 149 -12.92 10.58 5.84
N ASP A 150 -14.24 10.39 5.83
CA ASP A 150 -14.94 9.59 6.84
C ASP A 150 -15.01 8.10 6.47
N THR A 151 -15.04 7.79 5.18
CA THR A 151 -15.22 6.43 4.67
C THR A 151 -14.38 6.20 3.43
N ILE A 152 -13.75 5.03 3.38
CA ILE A 152 -12.95 4.57 2.24
C ILE A 152 -13.40 3.18 1.82
N ILE A 153 -12.98 2.78 0.62
CA ILE A 153 -13.06 1.39 0.18
C ILE A 153 -11.64 0.86 0.06
N VAL A 154 -11.38 -0.26 0.72
CA VAL A 154 -10.16 -1.04 0.53
C VAL A 154 -10.47 -2.10 -0.52
N ASP A 155 -9.84 -2.02 -1.69
CA ASP A 155 -9.96 -3.02 -2.75
C ASP A 155 -8.64 -3.78 -2.89
N ARG A 156 -8.69 -5.10 -2.78
CA ARG A 156 -7.56 -5.98 -3.09
C ARG A 156 -7.81 -6.65 -4.42
N VAL A 157 -6.89 -6.43 -5.35
CA VAL A 157 -6.89 -7.04 -6.68
C VAL A 157 -5.76 -8.05 -6.72
N GLU A 158 -6.09 -9.32 -7.00
CA GLU A 158 -5.08 -10.36 -7.19
C GLU A 158 -5.22 -11.00 -8.57
N ASN A 159 -4.08 -11.14 -9.24
CA ASN A 159 -3.96 -11.95 -10.44
C ASN A 159 -2.71 -12.84 -10.36
N LYS A 160 -2.44 -13.53 -11.46
CA LYS A 160 -1.32 -14.49 -11.61
C LYS A 160 0.07 -13.83 -11.61
N ASP A 161 0.16 -12.54 -11.89
CA ASP A 161 1.43 -11.82 -12.10
C ASP A 161 1.75 -10.86 -10.95
N TYR A 162 0.73 -10.31 -10.30
CA TYR A 162 0.87 -9.36 -9.19
C TYR A 162 -0.34 -9.34 -8.25
N GLY A 163 -0.15 -8.73 -7.07
CA GLY A 163 -1.24 -8.32 -6.19
C GLY A 163 -1.19 -6.82 -5.94
N GLU A 164 -2.34 -6.17 -5.83
CA GLU A 164 -2.47 -4.74 -5.58
C GLU A 164 -3.48 -4.50 -4.45
N THR A 165 -3.21 -3.53 -3.59
CA THR A 165 -4.19 -3.01 -2.63
C THR A 165 -4.40 -1.53 -2.85
N ASN A 166 -5.65 -1.16 -3.10
CA ASN A 166 -6.10 0.19 -3.35
C ASN A 166 -6.91 0.71 -2.16
N LEU A 167 -6.68 1.98 -1.81
CA LEU A 167 -7.60 2.77 -1.00
C LEU A 167 -8.29 3.76 -1.94
N THR A 168 -9.61 3.70 -1.99
CA THR A 168 -10.42 4.56 -2.83
C THR A 168 -11.41 5.36 -2.00
N PHE A 169 -11.79 6.51 -2.51
CA PHE A 169 -12.93 7.26 -2.00
C PHE A 169 -14.24 6.51 -2.33
N THR A 170 -15.37 7.01 -1.80
CA THR A 170 -16.71 6.43 -2.02
C THR A 170 -17.24 6.59 -3.45
N ASN A 171 -16.64 7.48 -4.24
CA ASN A 171 -16.90 7.64 -5.67
C ASN A 171 -15.95 6.78 -6.55
N ASP A 172 -15.26 5.81 -5.94
CA ASP A 172 -14.33 4.89 -6.58
C ASP A 172 -13.03 5.51 -7.13
N SER A 173 -12.72 6.80 -6.87
CA SER A 173 -11.41 7.33 -7.25
C SER A 173 -10.31 6.79 -6.33
N ILE A 174 -9.29 6.17 -6.94
CA ILE A 174 -8.10 5.66 -6.26
C ILE A 174 -7.24 6.83 -5.84
N PHE A 175 -6.85 6.84 -4.56
CA PHE A 175 -5.98 7.88 -4.02
C PHE A 175 -4.72 7.32 -3.35
N PHE A 176 -4.70 6.01 -3.11
CA PHE A 176 -3.52 5.28 -2.68
C PHE A 176 -3.54 3.90 -3.35
N SER A 177 -2.41 3.51 -3.92
CA SER A 177 -2.18 2.16 -4.45
C SER A 177 -0.83 1.66 -3.97
N GLN A 178 -0.81 0.37 -3.62
CA GLN A 178 0.41 -0.35 -3.31
C GLN A 178 0.42 -1.68 -4.05
N LEU A 179 1.42 -1.86 -4.89
CA LEU A 179 1.74 -3.12 -5.54
C LEU A 179 2.52 -4.03 -4.59
N ARG A 180 2.18 -5.32 -4.61
CA ARG A 180 2.97 -6.42 -4.09
C ARG A 180 3.54 -7.18 -5.27
N ASP A 181 4.85 -7.13 -5.46
CA ASP A 181 5.51 -7.93 -6.48
C ASP A 181 5.22 -9.41 -6.22
N GLY A 182 4.65 -10.09 -7.22
CA GLY A 182 4.42 -11.53 -7.21
C GLY A 182 5.72 -12.30 -7.37
N TYR A 183 6.58 -12.34 -6.35
CA TYR A 183 7.65 -13.34 -6.30
C TYR A 183 7.13 -14.64 -5.70
N ASP A 184 6.42 -15.42 -6.51
CA ASP A 184 6.23 -16.85 -6.23
C ASP A 184 6.40 -17.70 -7.51
N LYS A 185 7.62 -17.72 -8.05
CA LYS A 185 8.09 -18.82 -8.91
C LYS A 185 8.60 -20.01 -8.07
N LYS A 186 7.92 -20.41 -7.00
CA LYS A 186 8.14 -21.74 -6.38
C LYS A 186 7.29 -22.79 -7.09
N ASN A 187 7.55 -23.02 -8.38
CA ASN A 187 7.15 -24.27 -9.06
C ASN A 187 7.87 -24.54 -10.41
N THR A 188 9.08 -24.02 -10.62
CA THR A 188 9.99 -24.60 -11.62
C THR A 188 10.96 -25.52 -10.91
N LYS A 189 10.60 -26.81 -10.82
CA LYS A 189 11.60 -27.86 -10.62
C LYS A 189 12.69 -27.67 -11.68
N PRO A 190 13.98 -27.74 -11.34
CA PRO A 190 15.02 -27.77 -12.35
C PRO A 190 14.78 -29.03 -13.19
N ASN A 191 14.57 -28.85 -14.49
CA ASN A 191 14.74 -29.97 -15.42
C ASN A 191 16.19 -30.43 -15.27
N LYS A 192 16.36 -31.66 -14.79
CA LYS A 192 17.62 -32.38 -14.92
C LYS A 192 17.96 -32.43 -16.41
N LEU A 193 19.10 -31.85 -16.76
CA LEU A 193 19.88 -32.26 -17.93
C LEU A 193 21.14 -32.94 -17.37
#